data_AF-A0ABD0RNK1-F1
#
_entry.id   AF-A0ABD0RNK1-F1
#
_cell.length_a   1.000
_cell.length_b   1.000
_cell.length_c   1.000
_cell.angle_alpha   90.00
_cell.angle_beta   90.00
_cell.angle_gamma   90.00
#
_symmetry.space_group_name_H-M   'P 1'
#
loop_
_entity.id
_entity.type
_entity.pdbx_description
1 polymer ?
#
loop_
_entity_poly.entity_id
_entity_poly.type
_entity_poly.pdbx_seq_one_letter_code
_entity_poly.pdbx_strand_id
1 'polypeptide(L)'
;MSSAGPSLSYPQRSVAGGEAGAASDRGNYSSDRHAGLLLAQMNKMRLQSDFCDVRLLVGGRVFGVHKLVLAASGPYFAALFSGAMSEAHEEEVRIVGVEADVFEILLEFIYT
;
A
#
# COMPACT_ATOMS: atom_id res chain seq x y z
N MET A 1 26.25 60.53 -15.10
CA MET A 1 26.28 60.05 -13.70
C MET A 1 26.43 58.54 -13.75
N SER A 2 27.47 57.99 -13.09
CA SER A 2 27.62 56.61 -12.60
C SER A 2 27.44 55.43 -13.56
N SER A 3 28.22 54.36 -13.55
CA SER A 3 29.46 53.99 -12.86
C SER A 3 29.76 52.57 -13.35
N ALA A 4 31.01 52.27 -13.68
CA ALA A 4 31.48 50.93 -13.99
C ALA A 4 31.44 50.02 -12.74
N GLY A 5 31.16 48.73 -12.96
CA GLY A 5 31.47 47.64 -12.04
C GLY A 5 31.98 46.43 -12.86
N PRO A 6 33.15 45.85 -12.54
CA PRO A 6 33.76 44.80 -13.35
C PRO A 6 33.21 43.42 -12.98
N SER A 7 32.79 42.64 -13.99
CA SER A 7 32.51 41.21 -13.78
C SER A 7 33.86 40.48 -13.70
N LEU A 8 34.21 40.01 -12.51
CA LEU A 8 35.43 39.27 -12.20
C LEU A 8 35.45 37.91 -12.92
N SER A 9 36.49 37.68 -13.71
CA SER A 9 36.84 36.39 -14.30
C SER A 9 37.33 35.43 -13.20
N TYR A 10 36.60 34.35 -12.96
CA TYR A 10 37.06 33.25 -12.09
C TYR A 10 38.01 32.32 -12.87
N PRO A 11 39.12 31.86 -12.27
CA PRO A 11 40.02 30.91 -12.92
C PRO A 11 39.39 29.51 -13.00
N GLN A 12 39.50 28.88 -14.16
CA GLN A 12 39.27 27.45 -14.31
C GLN A 12 40.32 26.68 -13.50
N ARG A 13 39.87 25.90 -12.51
CA ARG A 13 40.69 24.83 -11.93
C ARG A 13 40.05 23.49 -12.26
N SER A 14 40.66 22.83 -13.23
CA SER A 14 40.47 21.41 -13.50
C SER A 14 40.84 20.61 -12.25
N VAL A 15 39.89 19.83 -11.76
CA VAL A 15 40.16 18.69 -10.88
C VAL A 15 39.32 17.55 -11.43
N ALA A 16 39.97 16.72 -12.25
CA ALA A 16 39.49 15.39 -12.56
C ALA A 16 39.54 14.57 -11.25
N GLY A 17 38.49 14.71 -10.45
CA GLY A 17 38.19 13.78 -9.37
C GLY A 17 37.40 12.63 -9.96
N GLY A 18 38.07 11.51 -10.21
CA GLY A 18 37.40 10.25 -10.48
C GLY A 18 36.63 9.83 -9.24
N GLU A 19 35.37 10.23 -9.16
CA GLU A 19 34.42 9.61 -8.23
C GLU A 19 34.09 8.24 -8.83
N ALA A 20 34.87 7.24 -8.39
CA ALA A 20 34.47 5.86 -8.51
C ALA A 20 33.11 5.74 -7.84
N GLY A 21 32.06 5.77 -8.67
CA GLY A 21 30.71 5.48 -8.25
C GLY A 21 30.75 4.12 -7.58
N ALA A 22 30.62 4.11 -6.26
CA ALA A 22 30.26 2.91 -5.55
C ALA A 22 28.85 2.56 -6.04
N ALA A 23 28.80 1.80 -7.13
CA ALA A 23 27.61 1.13 -7.57
C ALA A 23 27.21 0.23 -6.39
N SER A 24 26.29 0.73 -5.58
CA SER A 24 25.61 -0.05 -4.56
C SER A 24 25.02 -1.23 -5.31
N ASP A 25 25.61 -2.41 -5.09
CA ASP A 25 25.10 -3.67 -5.57
C ASP A 25 23.71 -3.83 -4.95
N ARG A 26 22.70 -3.37 -5.69
CA ARG A 26 21.30 -3.60 -5.36
C ARG A 26 21.04 -5.07 -5.67
N GLY A 27 21.55 -5.94 -4.80
CA GLY A 27 21.25 -7.35 -4.82
C GLY A 27 19.74 -7.50 -4.90
N ASN A 28 19.28 -8.22 -5.92
CA ASN A 28 17.85 -8.45 -6.11
C ASN A 28 17.39 -9.47 -5.06
N TYR A 29 16.87 -9.00 -3.92
CA TYR A 29 16.32 -9.85 -2.87
C TYR A 29 14.88 -10.24 -3.24
N SER A 30 14.74 -11.25 -4.10
CA SER A 30 13.45 -11.81 -4.48
C SER A 30 13.30 -13.23 -3.92
N SER A 31 12.12 -13.55 -3.40
CA SER A 31 11.75 -14.89 -2.98
C SER A 31 10.33 -15.18 -3.42
N ASP A 32 10.16 -16.21 -4.25
CA ASP A 32 8.88 -16.59 -4.85
C ASP A 32 7.85 -17.06 -3.79
N ARG A 33 8.32 -17.42 -2.59
CA ARG A 33 7.48 -17.89 -1.48
C ARG A 33 7.08 -16.77 -0.53
N HIS A 34 7.77 -15.63 -0.57
CA HIS A 34 7.64 -14.61 0.46
C HIS A 34 6.23 -14.02 0.50
N ALA A 35 5.66 -13.69 -0.66
CA ALA A 35 4.30 -13.15 -0.77
C ALA A 35 3.24 -14.10 -0.19
N GLY A 36 3.30 -15.40 -0.55
CA GLY A 36 2.37 -16.40 -0.03
C GLY A 36 2.47 -16.60 1.48
N LEU A 37 3.70 -16.58 2.04
CA LEU A 37 3.89 -16.67 3.49
C LEU A 37 3.35 -15.43 4.23
N LEU A 38 3.56 -14.23 3.68
CA LEU A 38 2.99 -13.00 4.24
C LEU A 38 1.47 -13.02 4.18
N LEU A 39 0.88 -13.44 3.05
CA LEU A 39 -0.58 -13.48 2.89
C LEU A 39 -1.23 -14.50 3.83
N ALA A 40 -0.62 -15.68 4.00
CA ALA A 40 -1.05 -16.65 5.00
C ALA A 40 -1.00 -16.08 6.44
N GLN A 41 0.04 -15.32 6.77
CA GLN A 41 0.15 -14.65 8.07
C GLN A 41 -0.90 -13.53 8.22
N MET A 42 -1.19 -12.77 7.17
CA MET A 42 -2.28 -11.77 7.17
C MET A 42 -3.65 -12.41 7.33
N ASN A 43 -3.88 -13.60 6.75
CA ASN A 43 -5.12 -14.35 6.96
C ASN A 43 -5.26 -14.78 8.43
N LYS A 44 -4.18 -15.27 9.03
CA LYS A 44 -4.17 -15.61 10.46
C LYS A 44 -4.52 -14.39 11.34
N MET A 45 -3.89 -13.24 11.08
CA MET A 45 -4.19 -12.00 11.81
C MET A 45 -5.66 -11.58 11.63
N ARG A 46 -6.21 -11.70 10.41
CA ARG A 46 -7.63 -11.42 10.13
C ARG A 46 -8.56 -12.29 10.98
N LEU A 47 -8.31 -13.60 11.04
CA LEU A 47 -9.13 -14.53 11.82
C LEU A 47 -9.06 -14.24 13.33
N GLN A 48 -7.95 -13.66 13.80
CA GLN A 48 -7.77 -13.21 15.18
C GLN A 48 -8.29 -11.77 15.42
N SER A 49 -8.77 -11.09 14.38
CA SER A 49 -9.14 -9.66 14.38
C SER A 49 -7.97 -8.71 14.72
N ASP A 50 -6.73 -9.16 14.57
CA ASP A 50 -5.55 -8.33 14.76
C ASP A 50 -5.38 -7.38 13.58
N PHE A 51 -5.09 -6.10 13.87
CA PHE A 51 -4.81 -5.04 12.87
C PHE A 51 -5.92 -4.79 11.82
N CYS A 52 -7.09 -5.38 11.98
CA CYS A 52 -8.25 -5.11 11.14
C CYS A 52 -8.70 -3.66 11.35
N ASP A 53 -8.78 -2.90 10.27
CA ASP A 53 -9.03 -1.45 10.26
C ASP A 53 -10.39 -1.10 9.63
N VAL A 54 -11.19 -2.12 9.25
CA VAL A 54 -12.59 -1.98 8.83
C VAL A 54 -13.39 -3.22 9.20
N ARG A 55 -14.67 -3.00 9.53
CA ARG A 55 -15.68 -4.05 9.67
C ARG A 55 -16.63 -4.00 8.49
N LEU A 56 -16.94 -5.14 7.88
CA LEU A 56 -17.89 -5.24 6.77
C LEU A 56 -19.16 -5.96 7.23
N LEU A 57 -20.31 -5.31 7.16
CA LEU A 57 -21.60 -5.93 7.43
C LEU A 57 -22.17 -6.51 6.13
N VAL A 58 -22.23 -7.84 6.03
CA VAL A 58 -22.69 -8.57 4.84
C VAL A 58 -23.70 -9.63 5.26
N GLY A 59 -24.90 -9.60 4.69
CA GLY A 59 -25.94 -10.58 5.02
C GLY A 59 -26.28 -10.70 6.52
N GLY A 60 -26.05 -9.64 7.32
CA GLY A 60 -26.25 -9.66 8.77
C GLY A 60 -25.07 -10.21 9.59
N ARG A 61 -23.98 -10.63 8.95
CA ARG A 61 -22.72 -11.05 9.59
C ARG A 61 -21.68 -9.94 9.46
N VAL A 62 -20.86 -9.76 10.50
CA VAL A 62 -19.79 -8.76 10.53
C VAL A 62 -18.45 -9.45 10.28
N PHE A 63 -17.66 -8.89 9.37
CA PHE A 63 -16.33 -9.39 9.01
C PHE A 63 -15.27 -8.32 9.29
N GLY A 64 -14.36 -8.58 10.24
CA GLY A 64 -13.16 -7.76 10.41
C GLY A 64 -12.15 -8.06 9.31
N VAL A 65 -11.66 -7.03 8.62
CA VAL A 65 -10.72 -7.18 7.51
C VAL A 65 -9.70 -6.03 7.47
N HIS A 66 -8.63 -6.23 6.69
CA HIS A 66 -7.64 -5.19 6.39
C HIS A 66 -8.00 -4.49 5.08
N LYS A 67 -8.23 -3.18 5.11
CA LYS A 67 -8.50 -2.35 3.92
C LYS A 67 -7.44 -2.54 2.84
N LEU A 68 -6.17 -2.56 3.23
CA LEU A 68 -5.04 -2.71 2.30
C LEU A 68 -5.10 -4.00 1.49
N VAL A 69 -5.39 -5.14 2.14
CA VAL A 69 -5.42 -6.44 1.46
C VAL A 69 -6.57 -6.50 0.46
N LEU A 70 -7.77 -6.05 0.85
CA LEU A 70 -8.93 -5.99 -0.03
C LEU A 70 -8.72 -4.98 -1.18
N ALA A 71 -8.18 -3.80 -0.90
CA ALA A 71 -7.87 -2.82 -1.95
C ALA A 71 -6.87 -3.36 -2.98
N ALA A 72 -5.86 -4.12 -2.53
CA ALA A 72 -4.89 -4.76 -3.40
C ALA A 72 -5.50 -5.91 -4.23
N SER A 73 -6.56 -6.55 -3.75
CA SER A 73 -7.19 -7.69 -4.45
C SER A 73 -8.08 -7.27 -5.62
N GLY A 74 -8.50 -6.01 -5.71
CA GLY A 74 -9.26 -5.55 -6.86
C GLY A 74 -9.82 -4.12 -6.80
N PRO A 75 -10.23 -3.58 -7.97
CA PRO A 75 -10.63 -2.18 -8.12
C PRO A 75 -11.91 -1.83 -7.35
N TYR A 76 -12.80 -2.79 -7.10
CA TYR A 76 -14.03 -2.55 -6.32
C TYR A 76 -13.71 -2.09 -4.90
N PHE A 77 -12.88 -2.84 -4.18
CA PHE A 77 -12.50 -2.48 -2.81
C PHE A 77 -11.58 -1.27 -2.77
N ALA A 78 -10.69 -1.11 -3.75
CA ALA A 78 -9.91 0.11 -3.87
C ALA A 78 -10.81 1.35 -4.04
N ALA A 79 -11.84 1.28 -4.87
CA ALA A 79 -12.84 2.35 -5.02
C ALA A 79 -13.64 2.57 -3.73
N LEU A 80 -14.10 1.48 -3.10
CA LEU A 80 -14.87 1.49 -1.85
C LEU A 80 -14.10 2.20 -0.71
N PHE A 81 -12.78 2.04 -0.66
CA PHE A 81 -11.94 2.64 0.39
C PHE A 81 -11.25 3.96 -0.01
N SER A 82 -11.18 4.32 -1.30
CA SER A 82 -10.51 5.53 -1.79
C SER A 82 -11.43 6.76 -1.87
N GLY A 83 -12.69 6.56 -2.25
CA GLY A 83 -13.71 7.59 -2.18
C GLY A 83 -14.61 7.27 -1.00
N ALA A 84 -14.72 8.18 -0.04
CA ALA A 84 -15.74 8.06 0.99
C ALA A 84 -17.13 7.77 0.35
N MET A 85 -17.72 6.61 0.63
CA MET A 85 -19.09 6.72 1.14
C MET A 85 -18.96 7.33 2.53
N SER A 86 -19.87 8.21 2.92
CA SER A 86 -19.81 9.06 4.12
C SER A 86 -19.57 8.33 5.48
N GLU A 87 -19.41 7.01 5.45
CA GLU A 87 -19.10 6.05 6.50
C GLU A 87 -17.59 5.94 6.81
N ALA A 88 -16.70 6.75 6.22
CA ALA A 88 -15.26 6.69 6.57
C ALA A 88 -14.95 7.02 8.05
N HIS A 89 -15.96 7.52 8.79
CA HIS A 89 -15.96 7.66 10.25
C HIS A 89 -16.81 6.61 10.99
N GLU A 90 -17.57 5.78 10.27
CA GLU A 90 -18.20 4.58 10.82
C GLU A 90 -17.23 3.41 10.69
N GLU A 91 -16.97 2.73 11.81
CA GLU A 91 -16.11 1.55 11.86
C GLU A 91 -16.64 0.36 11.03
N GLU A 92 -17.83 0.48 10.42
CA GLU A 92 -18.59 -0.58 9.78
C GLU A 92 -19.15 -0.13 8.42
N VAL A 93 -18.79 -0.83 7.34
CA VAL A 93 -19.27 -0.59 5.97
C VAL A 93 -20.23 -1.69 5.56
N ARG A 94 -21.40 -1.33 5.03
CA ARG A 94 -22.42 -2.32 4.64
C ARG A 94 -22.29 -2.73 3.17
N ILE A 95 -22.19 -4.04 2.92
CA ILE A 95 -22.25 -4.62 1.57
C ILE A 95 -23.62 -5.28 1.37
N VAL A 96 -24.29 -4.89 0.29
CA VAL A 96 -25.63 -5.37 -0.08
C VAL A 96 -25.58 -6.23 -1.34
N GLY A 97 -26.53 -7.17 -1.46
CA GLY A 97 -26.66 -8.02 -2.66
C GLY A 97 -25.72 -9.24 -2.71
N VAL A 98 -25.08 -9.59 -1.60
CA VAL A 98 -24.23 -10.79 -1.46
C VAL A 98 -24.61 -11.50 -0.17
N GLU A 99 -24.80 -12.83 -0.22
CA GLU A 99 -24.96 -13.63 0.99
C GLU A 99 -23.64 -13.74 1.77
N ALA A 100 -23.74 -13.78 3.10
CA ALA A 100 -22.57 -13.80 3.96
C ALA A 100 -21.63 -15.00 3.70
N ASP A 101 -22.18 -16.17 3.39
CA ASP A 101 -21.39 -17.39 3.13
C ASP A 101 -20.61 -17.28 1.80
N VAL A 102 -21.20 -16.64 0.79
CA VAL A 102 -20.51 -16.34 -0.48
C VAL A 102 -19.39 -15.33 -0.25
N PHE A 103 -19.64 -14.33 0.59
CA PHE A 103 -18.64 -13.33 0.95
C PHE A 103 -17.47 -13.94 1.74
N GLU A 104 -17.75 -14.90 2.62
CA GLU A 104 -16.72 -15.63 3.37
C GLU A 104 -15.78 -16.41 2.44
N ILE A 105 -16.33 -17.11 1.44
CA ILE A 105 -15.53 -17.78 0.39
C ILE A 105 -14.67 -16.77 -0.38
N LEU A 106 -15.22 -15.60 -0.70
CA LEU A 106 -14.46 -14.53 -1.35
C LEU A 106 -13.31 -14.03 -0.46
N LEU A 107 -13.53 -13.87 0.84
CA LEU A 107 -12.48 -13.49 1.78
C LEU A 107 -11.40 -14.58 1.89
N GLU A 108 -11.77 -15.85 1.94
CA GLU A 108 -10.79 -16.95 1.93
C GLU A 108 -9.90 -16.90 0.68
N PHE A 109 -10.51 -16.65 -0.49
CA PHE A 109 -9.78 -16.49 -1.74
C PHE A 109 -8.85 -15.27 -1.73
N ILE A 110 -9.30 -14.12 -1.24
CA ILE A 110 -8.49 -12.89 -1.19
C ILE A 110 -7.26 -13.04 -0.29
N TYR A 111 -7.35 -13.87 0.76
CA TYR A 111 -6.31 -14.07 1.76
C TYR A 111 -5.47 -15.35 1.57
N THR A 112 -5.51 -15.98 0.38
CA THR A 112 -4.73 -17.18 0.03
C THR A 112 -3.85 -16.92 -1.19
#